data_AF-A0A1H7MH23-F1
#
_entry.id   AF-A0A1H7MH23-F1
#
_cell.length_a   1.000
_cell.length_b   1.000
_cell.length_c   1.000
_cell.angle_alpha   90.00
_cell.angle_beta   90.00
_cell.angle_gamma   90.00
#
_symmetry.space_group_name_H-M   'P 1'
#
loop_
_entity.id
_entity.type
_entity.pdbx_description
1 polymer ?
#
loop_
_entity_poly.entity_id
_entity_poly.type
_entity_poly.pdbx_seq_one_letter_code
_entity_poly.pdbx_strand_id
1 'polypeptide(L)'
;METFKSILLFLFSLLKSFVVTIYLWTKGKILNKNYESVYASYGIVLSILTITAFRYTNELVNFFLWAFIVVVLTINIIVLFEIRKLDRGSKEYFKQISDWSFSMTFISLFISMGLIHTVPFLLNIFIVFFFVFIYFSARYLYLDKVTNWFYLMLLMLFTPIISAVLYSFIGMMLFEIFDEKLFIANGTLGWMVIILSIVLINLVVFWTPEERFNEAKVAIYFLLALFSTISYCFFVSDFLSDLITPKLNSMSNTRITAEEVREFIENAVRWFTLPYLIGSVSSCFSLELVSRNREIVSKLTKFDTTDNNTFTHRG
;
A
#
# COMPACT_ATOMS: atom_id res chain seq x y z
N MET A 1 -47.74 31.34 12.97
CA MET A 1 -46.57 30.92 13.79
C MET A 1 -46.63 29.43 14.13
N GLU A 2 -47.80 28.88 14.50
CA GLU A 2 -47.98 27.44 14.74
C GLU A 2 -47.78 26.56 13.50
N THR A 3 -48.27 26.97 12.33
CA THR A 3 -48.06 26.26 11.05
C THR A 3 -46.58 26.12 10.68
N PHE A 4 -45.78 27.16 10.87
CA PHE A 4 -44.34 27.13 10.65
C PHE A 4 -43.63 26.14 11.59
N LYS A 5 -44.03 26.13 12.88
CA LYS A 5 -43.48 25.19 13.88
C LYS A 5 -43.83 23.74 13.54
N SER A 6 -45.05 23.47 13.07
CA SER A 6 -45.48 22.13 12.63
C SER A 6 -44.74 21.66 11.39
N ILE A 7 -44.51 22.54 10.40
CA ILE A 7 -43.71 22.22 9.20
C ILE A 7 -42.26 21.89 9.59
N LEU A 8 -41.67 22.68 10.49
CA LEU A 8 -40.30 22.47 10.94
C LEU A 8 -40.15 21.14 11.72
N LEU A 9 -41.08 20.83 12.62
CA LEU A 9 -41.13 19.54 13.32
C LEU A 9 -41.29 18.36 12.36
N PHE A 10 -42.13 18.50 11.34
CA PHE A 10 -42.31 17.48 10.30
C PHE A 10 -41.02 17.25 9.50
N LEU A 11 -40.33 18.32 9.09
CA LEU A 11 -39.04 18.24 8.40
C LEU A 11 -37.97 17.57 9.28
N PHE A 12 -37.89 17.90 10.57
CA PHE A 12 -36.97 17.24 11.50
C PHE A 12 -37.30 15.75 11.70
N SER A 13 -38.59 15.39 11.75
CA SER A 13 -39.04 14.00 11.83
C SER A 13 -38.64 13.20 10.58
N LEU A 14 -38.83 13.78 9.39
CA LEU A 14 -38.40 13.19 8.13
C LEU A 14 -36.87 13.01 8.08
N LEU A 15 -36.11 14.04 8.45
CA LEU A 15 -34.64 13.98 8.48
C LEU A 15 -34.16 12.89 9.44
N LYS A 16 -34.74 12.81 10.64
CA LYS A 16 -34.41 11.77 11.62
C LYS A 16 -34.71 10.38 11.08
N SER A 17 -35.89 10.18 10.49
CA SER A 17 -36.29 8.89 9.90
C SER A 17 -35.34 8.46 8.78
N PHE A 18 -34.95 9.40 7.93
CA PHE A 18 -33.98 9.17 6.85
C PHE A 18 -32.60 8.77 7.38
N VAL A 19 -32.06 9.51 8.36
CA VAL A 19 -30.76 9.20 8.99
C VAL A 19 -30.77 7.83 9.67
N VAL A 20 -31.83 7.49 10.40
CA VAL A 20 -31.98 6.17 11.04
C VAL A 20 -32.04 5.06 10.00
N THR A 21 -32.77 5.26 8.91
CA THR A 21 -32.89 4.27 7.82
C THR A 21 -31.53 4.01 7.16
N ILE A 22 -30.77 5.07 6.85
CA ILE A 22 -29.41 4.95 6.31
C ILE A 22 -28.50 4.23 7.30
N TYR A 23 -28.53 4.61 8.58
CA TYR A 23 -27.71 3.98 9.61
C TYR A 23 -27.98 2.47 9.72
N LEU A 24 -29.26 2.08 9.78
CA LEU A 24 -29.65 0.68 9.88
C LEU A 24 -29.28 -0.10 8.61
N TRP A 25 -29.43 0.52 7.43
CA TRP A 25 -29.00 -0.08 6.16
C TRP A 25 -27.48 -0.30 6.13
N THR A 26 -26.69 0.71 6.49
CA THR A 26 -25.22 0.62 6.51
C THR A 26 -24.75 -0.40 7.53
N LYS A 27 -25.32 -0.40 8.74
CA LYS A 27 -25.02 -1.41 9.76
C LYS A 27 -25.35 -2.82 9.25
N GLY A 28 -26.50 -3.01 8.62
CA GLY A 28 -26.90 -4.29 8.05
C GLY A 28 -25.94 -4.78 6.96
N LYS A 29 -25.48 -3.88 6.08
CA LYS A 29 -24.50 -4.22 5.04
C LYS A 29 -23.13 -4.57 5.61
N ILE A 30 -22.66 -3.83 6.63
CA ILE A 30 -21.40 -4.11 7.32
C ILE A 30 -21.45 -5.47 8.03
N LEU A 31 -22.54 -5.75 8.77
CA LEU A 31 -22.72 -7.05 9.45
C LEU A 31 -22.74 -8.22 8.46
N ASN A 32 -23.32 -8.02 7.28
CA ASN A 32 -23.36 -9.03 6.22
C ASN A 32 -22.11 -9.03 5.32
N LYS A 33 -21.03 -8.32 5.71
CA LYS A 33 -19.77 -8.18 4.94
C LYS A 33 -19.93 -7.71 3.50
N ASN A 34 -21.03 -7.03 3.17
CA ASN A 34 -21.30 -6.50 1.84
C ASN A 34 -20.80 -5.05 1.75
N TYR A 35 -19.48 -4.88 1.82
CA TYR A 35 -18.84 -3.55 1.84
C TYR A 35 -18.88 -2.88 0.47
N GLU A 36 -18.84 -3.64 -0.62
CA GLU A 36 -18.93 -3.11 -2.00
C GLU A 36 -20.18 -2.24 -2.20
N SER A 37 -21.34 -2.70 -1.71
CA SER A 37 -22.58 -1.94 -1.76
C SER A 37 -22.50 -0.64 -0.95
N VAL A 38 -21.82 -0.65 0.20
CA VAL A 38 -21.59 0.53 1.03
C VAL A 38 -20.72 1.53 0.26
N TYR A 39 -19.56 1.09 -0.24
CA TYR A 39 -18.63 1.93 -1.00
C TYR A 39 -19.30 2.55 -2.24
N ALA A 40 -20.06 1.77 -3.00
CA ALA A 40 -20.76 2.24 -4.19
C ALA A 40 -21.80 3.32 -3.85
N SER A 41 -22.66 3.08 -2.85
CA SER A 41 -23.70 4.04 -2.46
C SER A 41 -23.12 5.34 -1.95
N TYR A 42 -22.13 5.29 -1.05
CA TYR A 42 -21.49 6.50 -0.54
C TYR A 42 -20.65 7.21 -1.60
N GLY A 43 -20.00 6.46 -2.50
CA GLY A 43 -19.23 7.02 -3.62
C GLY A 43 -20.08 7.80 -4.62
N ILE A 44 -21.27 7.28 -4.98
CA ILE A 44 -22.22 7.99 -5.85
C ILE A 44 -22.68 9.30 -5.20
N VAL A 45 -23.06 9.27 -3.93
CA VAL A 45 -23.52 10.48 -3.21
C VAL A 45 -22.38 11.49 -3.08
N LEU A 46 -21.16 11.05 -2.77
CA LEU A 46 -19.99 11.94 -2.71
C LEU A 46 -19.70 12.59 -4.06
N SER A 47 -19.81 11.83 -5.15
CA SER A 47 -19.62 12.35 -6.51
C SER A 47 -20.65 13.44 -6.84
N ILE A 48 -21.93 13.19 -6.54
CA ILE A 48 -23.02 14.18 -6.75
C ILE A 48 -22.77 15.45 -5.94
N LEU A 49 -22.45 15.32 -4.65
CA LEU A 49 -22.17 16.45 -3.78
C LEU A 49 -20.96 17.26 -4.25
N THR A 50 -19.89 16.59 -4.69
CA THR A 50 -18.68 17.25 -5.18
C THR A 50 -18.95 18.00 -6.49
N ILE A 51 -19.65 17.39 -7.45
CA ILE A 51 -20.06 18.06 -8.70
C ILE A 51 -20.97 19.27 -8.41
N THR A 52 -21.90 19.12 -7.45
CA THR A 52 -22.81 20.20 -7.06
C THR A 52 -22.04 21.34 -6.40
N ALA A 53 -21.12 21.05 -5.49
CA ALA A 53 -20.27 22.04 -4.84
C ALA A 53 -19.37 22.78 -5.84
N PHE A 54 -18.85 22.06 -6.85
CA PHE A 54 -18.04 22.65 -7.91
C PHE A 54 -18.85 23.59 -8.82
N ARG A 55 -20.09 23.22 -9.15
CA ARG A 55 -20.96 24.02 -10.03
C ARG A 55 -21.62 25.20 -9.33
N TYR A 56 -22.00 25.02 -8.06
CA TYR A 56 -22.76 25.99 -7.27
C TYR A 56 -22.03 26.25 -5.94
N THR A 57 -20.87 26.89 -6.03
CA THR A 57 -20.02 27.18 -4.88
C THR A 57 -20.74 28.10 -3.90
N ASN A 58 -21.19 27.54 -2.78
CA ASN A 58 -21.83 28.24 -1.66
C ASN A 58 -21.39 27.58 -0.35
N GLU A 59 -21.21 28.37 0.70
CA GLU A 59 -20.86 27.91 2.06
C GLU A 59 -21.77 26.77 2.54
N LEU A 60 -23.06 26.84 2.27
CA LEU A 60 -24.02 25.81 2.67
C LEU A 60 -23.77 24.48 1.94
N VAL A 61 -23.50 24.51 0.63
CA VAL A 61 -23.20 23.30 -0.16
C VAL A 61 -21.86 22.70 0.27
N ASN A 62 -20.85 23.55 0.51
CA ASN A 62 -19.55 23.13 1.03
C ASN A 62 -19.68 22.50 2.43
N PHE A 63 -20.50 23.06 3.31
CA PHE A 63 -20.78 22.49 4.63
C PHE A 63 -21.36 21.07 4.53
N PHE A 64 -22.34 20.85 3.65
CA PHE A 64 -22.91 19.51 3.43
C PHE A 64 -21.91 18.53 2.84
N LEU A 65 -21.07 18.97 1.88
CA LEU A 65 -20.00 18.15 1.33
C LEU A 65 -19.02 17.71 2.43
N TRP A 66 -18.54 18.64 3.25
CA TRP A 66 -17.61 18.36 4.35
C TRP A 66 -18.20 17.44 5.40
N ALA A 67 -19.44 17.70 5.82
CA ALA A 67 -20.15 16.82 6.75
C ALA A 67 -20.26 15.39 6.20
N PHE A 68 -20.56 15.26 4.90
CA PHE A 68 -20.63 13.96 4.25
C PHE A 68 -19.27 13.26 4.14
N ILE A 69 -18.20 13.99 3.81
CA ILE A 69 -16.82 13.46 3.81
C ILE A 69 -16.47 12.86 5.18
N VAL A 70 -16.76 13.57 6.28
CA VAL A 70 -16.50 13.09 7.64
C VAL A 70 -17.27 11.79 7.92
N VAL A 71 -18.54 11.72 7.52
CA VAL A 71 -19.36 10.49 7.66
C VAL A 71 -18.74 9.34 6.87
N VAL A 72 -18.34 9.56 5.62
CA VAL A 72 -17.76 8.52 4.76
C VAL A 72 -16.41 8.04 5.29
N LEU A 73 -15.55 8.93 5.78
CA LEU A 73 -14.29 8.57 6.42
C LEU A 73 -14.53 7.73 7.69
N THR A 74 -15.52 8.12 8.51
CA THR A 74 -15.89 7.37 9.72
C THR A 74 -16.34 5.95 9.38
N ILE A 75 -17.17 5.79 8.34
CA ILE A 75 -17.62 4.48 7.87
C ILE A 75 -16.43 3.64 7.36
N ASN A 76 -15.51 4.23 6.58
CA ASN A 76 -14.32 3.52 6.11
C ASN A 76 -13.41 3.06 7.25
N ILE A 77 -13.29 3.84 8.32
CA ILE A 77 -12.56 3.45 9.53
C ILE A 77 -13.25 2.25 10.20
N ILE A 78 -14.58 2.29 10.37
CA ILE A 78 -15.36 1.18 10.94
C ILE A 78 -15.18 -0.09 10.10
N VAL A 79 -15.30 0.01 8.78
CA VAL A 79 -15.12 -1.14 7.88
C VAL A 79 -13.69 -1.68 7.96
N LEU A 80 -12.67 -0.83 8.04
CA LEU A 80 -11.28 -1.26 8.23
C LEU A 80 -11.11 -2.07 9.53
N PHE A 81 -11.75 -1.67 10.63
CA PHE A 81 -11.72 -2.43 11.88
C PHE A 81 -12.40 -3.80 11.74
N GLU A 82 -13.50 -3.92 11.00
CA GLU A 82 -14.14 -5.21 10.74
C GLU A 82 -13.27 -6.11 9.82
N ILE A 83 -12.65 -5.54 8.79
CA ILE A 83 -11.72 -6.27 7.92
C ILE A 83 -10.53 -6.82 8.71
N ARG A 84 -9.99 -6.05 9.68
CA ARG A 84 -8.88 -6.48 10.55
C ARG A 84 -9.20 -7.67 11.45
N LYS A 85 -10.48 -7.99 11.66
CA LYS A 85 -10.91 -9.20 12.39
C LYS A 85 -10.91 -10.45 11.53
N LEU A 86 -10.83 -10.32 10.21
CA LEU A 86 -10.69 -11.47 9.30
C LEU A 86 -9.29 -12.08 9.44
N ASP A 87 -9.19 -13.36 9.07
CA ASP A 87 -7.93 -14.08 9.14
C ASP A 87 -6.90 -13.47 8.19
N ARG A 88 -5.74 -13.09 8.74
CA ARG A 88 -4.70 -12.36 8.02
C ARG A 88 -4.03 -13.29 7.01
N GLY A 89 -3.97 -12.85 5.75
CA GLY A 89 -3.42 -13.67 4.67
C GLY A 89 -4.47 -14.51 3.92
N SER A 90 -5.73 -14.51 4.38
CA SER A 90 -6.82 -15.13 3.64
C SER A 90 -7.16 -14.35 2.35
N LYS A 91 -7.74 -15.06 1.37
CA LYS A 91 -8.18 -14.44 0.12
C LYS A 91 -9.25 -13.37 0.34
N GLU A 92 -10.19 -13.65 1.25
CA GLU A 92 -11.22 -12.70 1.66
C GLU A 92 -10.59 -11.44 2.25
N TYR A 93 -9.60 -11.58 3.16
CA TYR A 93 -8.88 -10.43 3.73
C TYR A 93 -8.24 -9.55 2.65
N PHE A 94 -7.50 -10.14 1.71
CA PHE A 94 -6.85 -9.36 0.65
C PHE A 94 -7.84 -8.70 -0.31
N LYS A 95 -8.94 -9.39 -0.66
CA LYS A 95 -10.03 -8.79 -1.44
C LYS A 95 -10.60 -7.57 -0.74
N GLN A 96 -10.99 -7.72 0.53
CA GLN A 96 -11.67 -6.66 1.27
C GLN A 96 -10.76 -5.45 1.53
N ILE A 97 -9.46 -5.66 1.80
CA ILE A 97 -8.50 -4.56 1.90
C ILE A 97 -8.27 -3.88 0.56
N SER A 98 -8.20 -4.65 -0.53
CA SER A 98 -8.12 -4.09 -1.88
C SER A 98 -9.32 -3.19 -2.16
N ASP A 99 -10.54 -3.67 -1.93
CA ASP A 99 -11.77 -2.90 -2.16
C ASP A 99 -11.84 -1.66 -1.25
N TRP A 100 -11.41 -1.78 0.01
CA TRP A 100 -11.28 -0.64 0.92
C TRP A 100 -10.28 0.40 0.42
N SER A 101 -9.11 -0.04 -0.07
CA SER A 101 -8.06 0.84 -0.60
C SER A 101 -8.52 1.55 -1.87
N PHE A 102 -9.27 0.86 -2.72
CA PHE A 102 -9.92 1.45 -3.90
C PHE A 102 -10.95 2.50 -3.49
N SER A 103 -11.79 2.21 -2.50
CA SER A 103 -12.75 3.19 -1.96
C SER A 103 -12.04 4.43 -1.41
N MET A 104 -10.96 4.26 -0.64
CA MET A 104 -10.16 5.36 -0.13
C MET A 104 -9.49 6.18 -1.24
N THR A 105 -9.03 5.53 -2.33
CA THR A 105 -8.53 6.22 -3.52
C THR A 105 -9.59 7.14 -4.12
N PHE A 106 -10.81 6.61 -4.29
CA PHE A 106 -11.92 7.37 -4.85
C PHE A 106 -12.29 8.54 -3.93
N ILE A 107 -12.46 8.30 -2.63
CA ILE A 107 -12.81 9.33 -1.64
C ILE A 107 -11.76 10.44 -1.60
N SER A 108 -10.47 10.07 -1.52
CA SER A 108 -9.39 11.05 -1.49
C SER A 108 -9.35 11.88 -2.78
N LEU A 109 -9.61 11.29 -3.95
CA LEU A 109 -9.71 12.04 -5.21
C LEU A 109 -10.84 13.10 -5.18
N PHE A 110 -12.02 12.79 -4.64
CA PHE A 110 -13.09 13.80 -4.50
C PHE A 110 -12.79 14.86 -3.44
N ILE A 111 -12.14 14.48 -2.34
CA ILE A 111 -11.63 15.44 -1.35
C ILE A 111 -10.64 16.40 -2.02
N SER A 112 -9.69 15.88 -2.79
CA SER A 112 -8.71 16.67 -3.54
C SER A 112 -9.38 17.64 -4.53
N MET A 113 -10.41 17.20 -5.25
CA MET A 113 -11.20 18.08 -6.13
C MET A 113 -11.91 19.20 -5.36
N GLY A 114 -12.49 18.90 -4.20
CA GLY A 114 -13.13 19.89 -3.34
C GLY A 114 -12.15 20.90 -2.70
N LEU A 115 -10.88 20.52 -2.56
CA LEU A 115 -9.82 21.32 -1.93
C LEU A 115 -8.87 22.02 -2.91
N ILE A 116 -9.10 21.88 -4.22
CA ILE A 116 -8.14 22.34 -5.25
C ILE A 116 -7.81 23.84 -5.12
N HIS A 117 -8.72 24.63 -4.56
CA HIS A 117 -8.55 26.07 -4.34
C HIS A 117 -7.96 26.44 -2.98
N THR A 118 -7.90 25.53 -2.02
CA THR A 118 -7.50 25.80 -0.62
C THR A 118 -6.19 25.13 -0.24
N VAL A 119 -5.93 23.91 -0.69
CA VAL A 119 -4.70 23.17 -0.33
C VAL A 119 -4.23 22.31 -1.52
N PRO A 120 -3.42 22.88 -2.45
CA PRO A 120 -2.91 22.15 -3.61
C PRO A 120 -2.16 20.86 -3.24
N PHE A 121 -1.46 20.87 -2.11
CA PHE A 121 -0.72 19.72 -1.57
C PHE A 121 -1.56 18.44 -1.38
N LEU A 122 -2.86 18.56 -1.10
CA LEU A 122 -3.74 17.40 -0.91
C LEU A 122 -4.12 16.71 -2.24
N LEU A 123 -3.72 17.27 -3.40
CA LEU A 123 -4.02 16.70 -4.72
C LEU A 123 -3.44 15.30 -4.92
N ASN A 124 -2.38 14.91 -4.21
CA ASN A 124 -1.67 13.66 -4.50
C ASN A 124 -1.94 12.52 -3.50
N ILE A 125 -2.74 12.74 -2.45
CA ILE A 125 -2.98 11.71 -1.41
C ILE A 125 -3.66 10.46 -1.98
N PHE A 126 -4.51 10.61 -2.99
CA PHE A 126 -5.20 9.46 -3.60
C PHE A 126 -4.24 8.44 -4.22
N ILE A 127 -3.06 8.89 -4.64
CA ILE A 127 -2.04 8.05 -5.26
C ILE A 127 -1.51 7.02 -4.25
N VAL A 128 -1.35 7.41 -2.98
CA VAL A 128 -0.92 6.50 -1.92
C VAL A 128 -1.92 5.35 -1.77
N PHE A 129 -3.21 5.66 -1.66
CA PHE A 129 -4.26 4.64 -1.57
C PHE A 129 -4.37 3.80 -2.84
N PHE A 130 -4.11 4.38 -4.02
CA PHE A 130 -4.11 3.67 -5.29
C PHE A 130 -2.98 2.62 -5.35
N PHE A 131 -1.79 2.95 -4.85
CA PHE A 131 -0.69 1.99 -4.75
C PHE A 131 -0.99 0.88 -3.75
N VAL A 132 -1.59 1.21 -2.60
CA VAL A 132 -2.04 0.21 -1.63
C VAL A 132 -3.08 -0.71 -2.27
N PHE A 133 -4.02 -0.17 -3.06
CA PHE A 133 -4.98 -0.94 -3.85
C PHE A 133 -4.28 -1.88 -4.83
N ILE A 134 -3.37 -1.39 -5.68
CA ILE A 134 -2.61 -2.22 -6.63
C ILE A 134 -1.89 -3.35 -5.91
N TYR A 135 -1.22 -3.04 -4.78
CA TYR A 135 -0.49 -4.03 -3.99
C TYR A 135 -1.41 -5.15 -3.49
N PHE A 136 -2.54 -4.82 -2.87
CA PHE A 136 -3.46 -5.80 -2.33
C PHE A 136 -4.27 -6.53 -3.42
N SER A 137 -4.60 -5.85 -4.53
CA SER A 137 -5.16 -6.48 -5.72
C SER A 137 -4.22 -7.50 -6.33
N ALA A 138 -2.93 -7.16 -6.47
CA ALA A 138 -1.92 -8.10 -6.93
C ALA A 138 -1.88 -9.32 -6.00
N ARG A 139 -1.83 -9.11 -4.68
CA ARG A 139 -1.88 -10.22 -3.70
C ARG A 139 -3.11 -11.10 -3.83
N TYR A 140 -4.29 -10.49 -3.97
CA TYR A 140 -5.54 -11.20 -4.16
C TYR A 140 -5.51 -12.07 -5.44
N LEU A 141 -5.08 -11.50 -6.57
CA LEU A 141 -5.00 -12.21 -7.86
C LEU A 141 -3.95 -13.33 -7.85
N TYR A 142 -2.84 -13.12 -7.13
CA TYR A 142 -1.79 -14.11 -7.04
C TYR A 142 -2.08 -15.19 -6.01
N LEU A 143 -2.94 -14.98 -5.00
CA LEU A 143 -3.13 -15.92 -3.89
C LEU A 143 -3.49 -17.36 -4.34
N ASP A 144 -4.31 -17.51 -5.37
CA ASP A 144 -4.67 -18.82 -5.93
C ASP A 144 -3.54 -19.44 -6.79
N LYS A 145 -2.62 -18.60 -7.28
CA LYS A 145 -1.47 -18.97 -8.13
C LYS A 145 -0.17 -19.11 -7.34
N VAL A 146 -0.16 -18.78 -6.03
CA VAL A 146 0.99 -18.90 -5.11
C VAL A 146 1.11 -20.32 -4.54
N THR A 147 1.08 -21.33 -5.41
CA THR A 147 1.87 -22.55 -5.23
C THR A 147 3.22 -22.45 -5.95
N ASN A 148 3.50 -21.28 -6.54
CA ASN A 148 4.68 -21.03 -7.35
C ASN A 148 5.44 -19.84 -6.76
N TRP A 149 6.55 -20.10 -6.06
CA TRP A 149 7.56 -19.11 -5.63
C TRP A 149 7.86 -18.05 -6.70
N PHE A 150 7.73 -18.39 -7.98
CA PHE A 150 7.91 -17.50 -9.13
C PHE A 150 7.05 -16.22 -9.08
N TYR A 151 5.76 -16.31 -8.73
CA TYR A 151 4.89 -15.12 -8.67
C TYR A 151 5.22 -14.22 -7.49
N LEU A 152 5.68 -14.81 -6.38
CA LEU A 152 6.10 -14.06 -5.19
C LEU A 152 7.42 -13.32 -5.45
N MET A 153 8.32 -13.95 -6.19
CA MET A 153 9.54 -13.34 -6.72
C MET A 153 9.24 -12.18 -7.70
N LEU A 154 8.29 -12.36 -8.63
CA LEU A 154 7.84 -11.27 -9.51
C LEU A 154 7.30 -10.07 -8.72
N LEU A 155 6.49 -10.29 -7.68
CA LEU A 155 5.98 -9.20 -6.85
C LEU A 155 7.12 -8.43 -6.16
N MET A 156 8.12 -9.15 -5.64
CA MET A 156 9.31 -8.54 -5.04
C MET A 156 10.16 -7.78 -6.07
N LEU A 157 10.28 -8.28 -7.32
CA LEU A 157 10.97 -7.59 -8.42
C LEU A 157 10.32 -6.25 -8.78
N PHE A 158 8.99 -6.13 -8.72
CA PHE A 158 8.32 -4.85 -9.01
C PHE A 158 8.38 -3.85 -7.85
N THR A 159 8.88 -4.26 -6.69
CA THR A 159 8.81 -3.45 -5.47
C THR A 159 9.62 -2.16 -5.53
N PRO A 160 10.83 -2.11 -6.12
CA PRO A 160 11.54 -0.83 -6.29
C PRO A 160 10.90 0.13 -7.28
N ILE A 161 10.22 -0.38 -8.31
CA ILE A 161 9.45 0.46 -9.23
C ILE A 161 8.29 1.11 -8.47
N ILE A 162 7.56 0.32 -7.68
CA ILE A 162 6.49 0.82 -6.82
C ILE A 162 7.04 1.86 -5.82
N SER A 163 8.20 1.62 -5.23
CA SER A 163 8.86 2.53 -4.27
C SER A 163 9.29 3.85 -4.93
N ALA A 164 9.86 3.79 -6.14
CA ALA A 164 10.24 4.95 -6.93
C ALA A 164 9.04 5.85 -7.19
N VAL A 165 7.93 5.26 -7.65
CA VAL A 165 6.73 6.04 -7.92
C VAL A 165 6.14 6.60 -6.62
N LEU A 166 5.98 5.79 -5.58
CA LEU A 166 5.49 6.25 -4.27
C LEU A 166 6.29 7.42 -3.72
N TYR A 167 7.63 7.30 -3.70
CA TYR A 167 8.46 8.37 -3.18
C TYR A 167 8.48 9.61 -4.08
N SER A 168 8.38 9.46 -5.40
CA SER A 168 8.31 10.63 -6.28
C SER A 168 7.11 11.52 -5.93
N PHE A 169 5.99 10.91 -5.57
CA PHE A 169 4.81 11.64 -5.10
C PHE A 169 4.95 12.15 -3.67
N ILE A 170 5.43 11.33 -2.73
CA ILE A 170 5.64 11.74 -1.33
C ILE A 170 6.68 12.87 -1.25
N GLY A 171 7.77 12.77 -2.00
CA GLY A 171 8.84 13.76 -2.07
C GLY A 171 8.35 15.08 -2.67
N MET A 172 7.54 15.03 -3.74
CA MET A 172 6.87 16.22 -4.28
C MET A 172 5.92 16.85 -3.26
N MET A 173 5.12 16.03 -2.57
CA MET A 173 4.27 16.44 -1.44
C MET A 173 5.08 17.21 -0.38
N LEU A 174 6.18 16.62 0.09
CA LEU A 174 7.00 17.18 1.15
C LEU A 174 7.69 18.47 0.69
N PHE A 175 8.14 18.52 -0.56
CA PHE A 175 8.65 19.74 -1.17
C PHE A 175 7.60 20.85 -1.19
N GLU A 176 6.35 20.54 -1.55
CA GLU A 176 5.27 21.55 -1.56
C GLU A 176 4.88 22.05 -0.16
N ILE A 177 5.00 21.22 0.90
CA ILE A 177 4.72 21.68 2.28
C ILE A 177 5.88 22.50 2.85
N PHE A 178 7.09 21.96 2.73
CA PHE A 178 8.25 22.43 3.48
C PHE A 178 9.13 23.38 2.66
N ASP A 179 8.88 23.51 1.34
CA ASP A 179 9.67 24.27 0.37
C ASP A 179 11.16 23.86 0.33
N GLU A 180 11.46 22.63 0.74
CA GLU A 180 12.82 22.11 0.88
C GLU A 180 13.21 21.25 -0.33
N LYS A 181 14.10 21.77 -1.19
CA LYS A 181 14.58 21.08 -2.40
C LYS A 181 15.24 19.73 -2.12
N LEU A 182 15.65 19.47 -0.87
CA LEU A 182 16.21 18.21 -0.44
C LEU A 182 15.27 17.03 -0.71
N PHE A 183 13.95 17.21 -0.63
CA PHE A 183 12.96 16.12 -0.81
C PHE A 183 12.82 15.63 -2.25
N ILE A 184 13.21 16.44 -3.23
CA ILE A 184 13.19 16.10 -4.67
C ILE A 184 14.59 15.92 -5.25
N ALA A 185 15.64 16.08 -4.44
CA ALA A 185 17.02 15.90 -4.89
C ALA A 185 17.26 14.42 -5.26
N ASN A 186 17.93 14.19 -6.40
CA ASN A 186 18.22 12.84 -6.92
C ASN A 186 18.89 11.91 -5.88
N GLY A 187 19.78 12.46 -5.04
CA GLY A 187 20.43 11.71 -3.97
C GLY A 187 19.44 11.22 -2.90
N THR A 188 18.59 12.11 -2.40
CA THR A 188 17.54 11.76 -1.41
C THR A 188 16.53 10.79 -1.99
N LEU A 189 16.11 11.01 -3.25
CA LEU A 189 15.20 10.12 -3.96
C LEU A 189 15.77 8.71 -4.04
N GLY A 190 17.03 8.54 -4.47
CA GLY A 190 17.67 7.23 -4.54
C GLY A 190 17.66 6.49 -3.21
N TRP A 191 18.05 7.16 -2.12
CA TRP A 191 18.07 6.56 -0.77
C TRP A 191 16.68 6.18 -0.26
N MET A 192 15.70 7.06 -0.46
CA MET A 192 14.34 6.81 0.02
C MET A 192 13.66 5.69 -0.76
N VAL A 193 13.95 5.56 -2.06
CA VAL A 193 13.51 4.43 -2.87
C VAL A 193 14.11 3.13 -2.37
N ILE A 194 15.40 3.10 -2.00
CA ILE A 194 16.01 1.91 -1.36
C ILE A 194 15.27 1.56 -0.07
N ILE A 195 15.10 2.52 0.84
CA ILE A 195 14.48 2.29 2.15
C ILE A 195 13.05 1.77 1.97
N LEU A 196 12.25 2.41 1.12
CA LEU A 196 10.88 1.99 0.84
C LEU A 196 10.82 0.61 0.18
N SER A 197 11.76 0.30 -0.71
CA SER A 197 11.85 -1.02 -1.34
C SER A 197 12.11 -2.12 -0.31
N ILE A 198 13.07 -1.89 0.60
CA ILE A 198 13.37 -2.83 1.68
C ILE A 198 12.13 -3.04 2.55
N VAL A 199 11.46 -1.97 2.95
CA VAL A 199 10.23 -2.03 3.76
C VAL A 199 9.15 -2.82 3.03
N LEU A 200 8.90 -2.54 1.75
CA LEU A 200 7.88 -3.23 0.96
C LEU A 200 8.21 -4.71 0.72
N ILE A 201 9.47 -5.07 0.46
CA ILE A 201 9.90 -6.48 0.33
C ILE A 201 9.65 -7.23 1.65
N ASN A 202 10.01 -6.63 2.79
CA ASN A 202 9.76 -7.25 4.10
C ASN A 202 8.26 -7.29 4.45
N LEU A 203 7.50 -6.29 4.03
CA LEU A 203 6.04 -6.28 4.13
C LEU A 203 5.46 -7.42 3.27
N VAL A 204 6.05 -7.71 2.11
CA VAL A 204 5.65 -8.87 1.31
C VAL A 204 5.82 -10.17 2.10
N VAL A 205 6.94 -10.33 2.78
CA VAL A 205 7.17 -11.50 3.63
C VAL A 205 6.19 -11.55 4.80
N PHE A 206 6.03 -10.44 5.51
CA PHE A 206 5.15 -10.35 6.68
C PHE A 206 3.70 -10.76 6.38
N TRP A 207 3.17 -10.40 5.21
CA TRP A 207 1.80 -10.74 4.81
C TRP A 207 1.65 -12.14 4.21
N THR A 208 2.73 -12.91 4.06
CA THR A 208 2.64 -14.27 3.51
C THR A 208 2.11 -15.23 4.58
N PRO A 209 1.13 -16.11 4.26
CA PRO A 209 0.63 -17.08 5.23
C PRO A 209 1.67 -18.16 5.54
N GLU A 210 1.58 -18.73 6.75
CA GLU A 210 2.61 -19.62 7.32
C GLU A 210 2.84 -20.88 6.48
N GLU A 211 1.75 -21.46 5.98
CA GLU A 211 1.75 -22.64 5.10
C GLU A 211 2.64 -22.46 3.87
N ARG A 212 2.97 -21.21 3.52
CA ARG A 212 3.68 -20.83 2.31
C ARG A 212 5.05 -20.20 2.58
N PHE A 213 5.56 -20.29 3.81
CA PHE A 213 6.88 -19.77 4.15
C PHE A 213 8.00 -20.45 3.35
N ASN A 214 7.86 -21.72 2.99
CA ASN A 214 8.86 -22.40 2.15
C ASN A 214 8.96 -21.76 0.76
N GLU A 215 7.84 -21.45 0.12
CA GLU A 215 7.81 -20.74 -1.17
C GLU A 215 8.41 -19.34 -1.06
N ALA A 216 8.14 -18.64 0.05
CA ALA A 216 8.75 -17.34 0.31
C ALA A 216 10.28 -17.44 0.46
N LYS A 217 10.79 -18.45 1.18
CA LYS A 217 12.23 -18.71 1.30
C LYS A 217 12.86 -18.95 -0.06
N VAL A 218 12.26 -19.78 -0.91
CA VAL A 218 12.75 -20.06 -2.27
C VAL A 218 12.81 -18.77 -3.10
N ALA A 219 11.75 -17.97 -3.10
CA ALA A 219 11.70 -16.70 -3.82
C ALA A 219 12.79 -15.72 -3.38
N ILE A 220 13.01 -15.59 -2.07
CA ILE A 220 14.02 -14.69 -1.49
C ILE A 220 15.43 -15.19 -1.80
N TYR A 221 15.69 -16.49 -1.67
CA TYR A 221 17.00 -17.06 -2.01
C TYR A 221 17.30 -16.93 -3.50
N PHE A 222 16.30 -17.09 -4.36
CA PHE A 222 16.45 -16.86 -5.79
C PHE A 222 16.78 -15.39 -6.10
N LEU A 223 16.07 -14.43 -5.47
CA LEU A 223 16.39 -13.00 -5.59
C LEU A 223 17.81 -12.71 -5.12
N LEU A 224 18.21 -13.24 -3.96
CA LEU A 224 19.53 -13.07 -3.41
C LEU A 224 20.61 -13.60 -4.38
N ALA A 225 20.40 -14.81 -4.93
CA ALA A 225 21.31 -15.41 -5.90
C ALA A 225 21.38 -14.61 -7.21
N LEU A 226 20.23 -14.19 -7.74
CA LEU A 226 20.14 -13.40 -8.98
C LEU A 226 20.89 -12.07 -8.83
N PHE A 227 20.57 -11.29 -7.79
CA PHE A 227 21.16 -9.97 -7.60
C PHE A 227 22.60 -10.03 -7.10
N SER A 228 23.00 -11.11 -6.41
CA SER A 228 24.40 -11.37 -6.11
C SER A 228 25.17 -11.65 -7.40
N THR A 229 24.63 -12.48 -8.30
CA THR A 229 25.25 -12.75 -9.61
C THR A 229 25.36 -11.48 -10.46
N ILE A 230 24.30 -10.66 -10.52
CA ILE A 230 24.34 -9.37 -11.22
C ILE A 230 25.37 -8.44 -10.59
N SER A 231 25.51 -8.43 -9.26
CA SER A 231 26.56 -7.64 -8.60
C SER A 231 27.96 -8.15 -8.94
N TYR A 232 28.18 -9.46 -9.10
CA TYR A 232 29.47 -9.97 -9.59
C TYR A 232 29.78 -9.54 -11.02
N CYS A 233 28.76 -9.23 -11.83
CA CYS A 233 28.95 -8.64 -13.15
C CYS A 233 29.52 -7.19 -13.12
N PHE A 234 29.82 -6.62 -11.95
CA PHE A 234 30.68 -5.42 -11.87
C PHE A 234 31.99 -5.61 -12.63
N PHE A 235 32.54 -6.83 -12.69
CA PHE A 235 33.74 -7.10 -13.49
C PHE A 235 33.54 -6.93 -15.01
N VAL A 236 32.29 -6.98 -15.49
CA VAL A 236 31.96 -6.76 -16.91
C VAL A 236 31.82 -5.27 -17.22
N SER A 237 31.84 -4.38 -16.20
CA SER A 237 31.72 -2.94 -16.40
C SER A 237 32.84 -2.40 -17.31
N ASP A 238 34.08 -2.84 -17.10
CA ASP A 238 35.26 -2.47 -17.90
C ASP A 238 35.07 -2.87 -19.38
N PHE A 239 34.60 -4.09 -19.64
CA PHE A 239 34.34 -4.57 -21.00
C PHE A 239 33.19 -3.80 -21.68
N LEU A 240 32.11 -3.53 -20.94
CA LEU A 240 30.97 -2.75 -21.44
C LEU A 240 31.35 -1.29 -21.69
N SER A 241 32.17 -0.67 -20.83
CA SER A 241 32.61 0.70 -21.03
C SER A 241 33.45 0.84 -22.29
N ASP A 242 34.38 -0.09 -22.54
CA ASP A 242 35.22 -0.08 -23.73
C ASP A 242 34.40 -0.27 -25.02
N LEU A 243 33.32 -1.04 -24.96
CA LEU A 243 32.44 -1.29 -26.10
C LEU A 243 31.45 -0.14 -26.37
N ILE A 244 30.96 0.52 -25.32
CA ILE A 244 29.94 1.58 -25.42
C ILE A 244 30.56 2.95 -25.72
N THR A 245 31.75 3.24 -25.19
CA THR A 245 32.42 4.55 -25.30
C THR A 245 32.63 5.03 -26.74
N PRO A 246 33.13 4.21 -27.68
CA PRO A 246 33.30 4.63 -29.08
C PRO A 246 31.98 5.01 -29.74
N LYS A 247 30.91 4.27 -29.41
CA LYS A 247 29.57 4.51 -29.94
C LYS A 247 28.97 5.79 -29.38
N LEU A 248 29.10 6.03 -28.08
CA LEU A 248 28.68 7.30 -27.45
C LEU A 248 29.43 8.50 -28.04
N ASN A 249 30.75 8.40 -28.20
CA ASN A 249 31.58 9.46 -28.79
C ASN A 249 31.25 9.71 -30.28
N SER A 250 30.69 8.74 -30.99
CA SER A 250 30.20 8.92 -32.36
C SER A 250 28.87 9.67 -32.47
N MET A 251 28.11 9.74 -31.37
CA MET A 251 26.77 10.36 -31.30
C MET A 251 26.75 11.66 -30.48
N SER A 252 27.83 11.97 -29.77
CA SER A 252 27.95 13.10 -28.84
C SER A 252 28.96 14.12 -29.34
N ASN A 253 28.63 15.40 -29.22
CA ASN A 253 29.59 16.50 -29.46
C ASN A 253 30.60 16.66 -28.31
N THR A 254 30.39 15.97 -27.20
CA THR A 254 31.24 15.98 -26.01
C THR A 254 31.97 14.65 -25.92
N ARG A 255 33.30 14.68 -25.74
CA ARG A 255 34.09 13.46 -25.50
C ARG A 255 33.74 12.91 -24.12
N ILE A 256 33.19 11.71 -24.09
CA ILE A 256 32.92 10.93 -22.90
C ILE A 256 34.06 9.91 -22.75
N THR A 257 34.60 9.81 -21.54
CA THR A 257 35.68 8.87 -21.21
C THR A 257 35.12 7.50 -20.85
N ALA A 258 35.90 6.43 -21.07
CA ALA A 258 35.51 5.08 -20.67
C ALA A 258 35.32 4.96 -19.15
N GLU A 259 36.08 5.75 -18.38
CA GLU A 259 35.96 5.80 -16.92
C GLU A 259 34.63 6.39 -16.45
N GLU A 260 34.14 7.45 -17.09
CA GLU A 260 32.81 8.01 -16.82
C GLU A 260 31.68 7.03 -17.17
N VAL A 261 31.80 6.30 -18.29
CA VAL A 261 30.82 5.27 -18.68
C VAL A 261 30.84 4.12 -17.68
N ARG A 262 32.02 3.69 -17.25
CA ARG A 262 32.18 2.65 -16.23
C ARG A 262 31.55 3.08 -14.92
N GLU A 263 31.87 4.26 -14.41
CA GLU A 263 31.32 4.79 -13.16
C GLU A 263 29.79 4.88 -13.23
N PHE A 264 29.22 5.29 -14.37
CA PHE A 264 27.78 5.30 -14.58
C PHE A 264 27.17 3.89 -14.53
N ILE A 265 27.77 2.91 -15.21
CA ILE A 265 27.32 1.52 -15.21
C ILE A 265 27.39 0.94 -13.79
N GLU A 266 28.50 1.15 -13.09
CA GLU A 266 28.69 0.66 -11.72
C GLU A 266 27.68 1.29 -10.76
N ASN A 267 27.46 2.59 -10.85
CA ASN A 267 26.42 3.26 -10.06
C ASN A 267 25.04 2.69 -10.40
N ALA A 268 24.68 2.54 -11.67
CA ALA A 268 23.39 1.99 -12.07
C ALA A 268 23.17 0.56 -11.52
N VAL A 269 24.16 -0.32 -11.67
CA VAL A 269 24.10 -1.70 -11.15
C VAL A 269 24.01 -1.70 -9.63
N ARG A 270 24.78 -0.85 -8.93
CA ARG A 270 24.75 -0.72 -7.47
C ARG A 270 23.38 -0.28 -6.98
N TRP A 271 22.82 0.79 -7.53
CA TRP A 271 21.51 1.31 -7.14
C TRP A 271 20.38 0.34 -7.48
N PHE A 272 20.51 -0.44 -8.55
CA PHE A 272 19.53 -1.45 -8.92
C PHE A 272 19.59 -2.70 -8.03
N THR A 273 20.79 -3.16 -7.64
CA THR A 273 20.98 -4.41 -6.89
C THR A 273 20.79 -4.25 -5.37
N LEU A 274 21.21 -3.13 -4.80
CA LEU A 274 21.20 -2.88 -3.35
C LEU A 274 19.84 -3.10 -2.67
N PRO A 275 18.70 -2.56 -3.18
CA PRO A 275 17.40 -2.75 -2.53
C PRO A 275 17.04 -4.22 -2.38
N TYR A 276 17.35 -5.05 -3.40
CA TYR A 276 17.04 -6.47 -3.38
C TYR A 276 17.98 -7.26 -2.48
N LEU A 277 19.29 -6.95 -2.47
CA LEU A 277 20.25 -7.64 -1.61
C LEU A 277 19.93 -7.39 -0.12
N ILE A 278 19.81 -6.12 0.27
CA ILE A 278 19.51 -5.75 1.67
C ILE A 278 18.10 -6.21 2.05
N GLY A 279 17.12 -6.03 1.16
CA GLY A 279 15.74 -6.46 1.36
C GLY A 279 15.62 -7.96 1.56
N SER A 280 16.28 -8.76 0.71
CA SER A 280 16.29 -10.22 0.80
C SER A 280 16.99 -10.72 2.05
N VAL A 281 18.15 -10.17 2.42
CA VAL A 281 18.85 -10.55 3.67
C VAL A 281 17.97 -10.27 4.90
N SER A 282 17.38 -9.08 4.98
CA SER A 282 16.47 -8.70 6.07
C SER A 282 15.23 -9.61 6.12
N SER A 283 14.73 -10.01 4.96
CA SER A 283 13.58 -10.90 4.81
C SER A 283 13.91 -12.32 5.26
N CYS A 284 15.11 -12.83 4.97
CA CYS A 284 15.60 -14.11 5.49
C CYS A 284 15.63 -14.10 7.03
N PHE A 285 16.20 -13.04 7.63
CA PHE A 285 16.21 -12.90 9.10
C PHE A 285 14.80 -12.84 9.68
N SER A 286 13.90 -12.08 9.05
CA SER A 286 12.52 -11.96 9.50
C SER A 286 11.79 -13.30 9.47
N LEU A 287 11.92 -14.08 8.38
CA LEU A 287 11.33 -15.43 8.28
C LEU A 287 11.91 -16.38 9.33
N GLU A 288 13.22 -16.33 9.55
CA GLU A 288 13.89 -17.21 10.51
C GLU A 288 13.48 -16.87 11.95
N LEU A 289 13.41 -15.58 12.31
CA LEU A 289 12.94 -15.12 13.63
C LEU A 289 11.49 -15.53 13.88
N VAL A 290 10.60 -15.33 12.90
CA VAL A 290 9.19 -15.72 13.04
C VAL A 290 9.06 -17.24 13.16
N SER A 291 9.80 -18.01 12.37
CA SER A 291 9.82 -19.47 12.45
C SER A 291 10.28 -19.97 13.83
N ARG A 292 11.38 -19.42 14.36
CA ARG A 292 11.94 -19.81 15.67
C ARG A 292 11.04 -19.44 16.84
N ASN A 293 10.51 -18.22 16.85
CA ASN A 293 9.62 -17.77 17.92
C ASN A 293 8.37 -18.67 18.01
N ARG A 294 7.86 -19.12 16.87
CA ARG A 294 6.72 -20.03 16.84
C ARG A 294 7.04 -21.45 17.26
N GLU A 295 8.21 -21.96 16.90
CA GLU A 295 8.67 -23.27 17.37
C GLU A 295 8.70 -23.30 18.91
N ILE A 296 9.21 -22.24 19.54
CA ILE A 296 9.23 -22.07 20.99
C ILE A 296 7.81 -22.05 21.57
N VAL A 297 6.89 -21.25 21.01
CA VAL A 297 5.49 -21.18 21.46
C VAL A 297 4.77 -22.53 21.32
N SER A 298 5.00 -23.26 20.23
CA SER A 298 4.40 -24.59 20.00
C SER A 298 4.94 -25.64 20.98
N LYS A 299 6.22 -25.54 21.38
CA LYS A 299 6.80 -26.39 22.41
C LYS A 299 6.19 -26.07 23.77
N LEU A 300 6.06 -24.79 24.14
CA LEU A 300 5.44 -24.35 25.41
C LEU A 300 3.99 -24.84 25.54
N THR A 301 3.18 -24.72 24.50
CA THR A 301 1.78 -25.21 24.50
C THR A 301 1.67 -26.74 24.55
N LYS A 302 2.63 -27.47 23.98
CA LYS A 302 2.71 -28.93 24.15
C LYS A 302 3.05 -29.34 25.57
N PHE A 303 3.93 -28.61 26.27
CA PHE A 303 4.25 -28.84 27.68
C PHE A 303 3.02 -28.62 28.59
N ASP A 304 2.28 -27.52 28.41
CA ASP A 304 1.07 -27.24 29.21
C ASP A 304 -0.06 -28.28 29.01
N THR A 305 -0.12 -28.92 27.83
CA THR A 305 -1.11 -29.98 27.55
C THR A 305 -0.67 -31.37 28.00
N THR A 306 0.63 -31.61 28.21
CA THR A 306 1.13 -32.88 28.77
C THR A 306 1.10 -32.89 30.30
N ASP A 307 1.31 -31.74 30.95
CA ASP A 307 1.22 -31.65 32.42
C ASP A 307 -0.24 -31.69 32.94
N ASN A 308 -1.22 -31.24 32.16
CA ASN A 308 -2.64 -31.36 32.54
C ASN A 308 -3.23 -32.77 32.39
N ASN A 309 -2.57 -33.68 31.66
CA ASN A 309 -3.02 -35.06 31.46
C ASN A 309 -2.40 -36.06 32.45
N THR A 310 -1.54 -35.62 33.37
CA THR A 310 -0.90 -36.50 34.38
C THR A 310 -1.47 -36.37 35.80
N PHE A 311 -2.46 -35.50 36.03
CA PHE A 311 -3.05 -35.26 37.35
C PHE A 311 -4.48 -35.82 37.58
N THR A 312 -4.97 -36.74 36.75
CA THR A 312 -6.29 -37.39 36.95
C THR A 312 -6.25 -38.89 37.27
N HIS A 313 -5.10 -39.43 37.67
CA HIS A 313 -5.03 -40.80 38.22
C HIS A 313 -4.36 -40.85 39.60
N ARG A 314 -5.11 -40.46 40.63
CA ARG A 314 -5.09 -41.13 41.93
C ARG A 314 -6.53 -41.27 42.42
N GLY A 315 -7.07 -42.47 42.23
CA GLY A 315 -8.09 -43.03 43.14
C GLY A 315 -7.45 -43.45 44.46
#